data_AF-J9AFM4-F1
#
_entry.id   AF-J9AFM4-F1
#
_cell.length_a   1.000
_cell.length_b   1.000
_cell.length_c   1.000
_cell.angle_alpha   90.00
_cell.angle_beta   90.00
_cell.angle_gamma   90.00
#
_symmetry.space_group_name_H-M   'P 1'
#
loop_
_entity.id
_entity.type
_entity.pdbx_description
1 polymer ?
#
loop_
_entity_poly.entity_id
_entity_poly.type
_entity_poly.pdbx_seq_one_letter_code
_entity_poly.pdbx_strand_id
1 'polypeptide(L)' 'MIVELTNGSLPWRFITDRSLVQKAKEDARTITKETFFEKCPLQYDQILQIIDKLEFDEIPPYATFYNILNEVL' A
#
# COMPACT_ATOMS: atom_id res chain seq x y z
N MET A 1 0.76 1.17 6.89
CA MET A 1 0.22 2.00 7.99
C MET A 1 -0.97 2.83 7.52
N ILE A 2 -0.84 3.69 6.50
CA ILE A 2 -1.97 4.48 5.97
C ILE A 2 -3.20 3.65 5.56
N VAL A 3 -3.03 2.51 4.88
CA VAL A 3 -4.16 1.62 4.55
C VAL A 3 -4.88 1.10 5.79
N GLU A 4 -4.15 0.81 6.87
CA GLU A 4 -4.76 0.37 8.13
C GLU A 4 -5.52 1.51 8.82
N LEU A 5 -5.02 2.74 8.74
CA LEU A 5 -5.70 3.91 9.29
C LEU A 5 -7.03 4.19 8.56
N THR A 6 -7.04 4.05 7.24
CA THR A 6 -8.22 4.33 6.41
C THR A 6 -9.22 3.17 6.38
N ASN A 7 -8.73 1.92 6.26
CA ASN A 7 -9.56 0.72 6.14
C ASN A 7 -9.83 0.03 7.50
N GLY A 8 -9.14 0.45 8.56
CA GLY A 8 -9.31 -0.05 9.94
C GLY A 8 -8.59 -1.37 10.26
N SER A 9 -8.08 -2.09 9.25
CA SER A 9 -7.34 -3.34 9.48
C SER A 9 -6.44 -3.70 8.29
N LEU A 10 -5.48 -4.60 8.53
CA LEU A 10 -4.69 -5.26 7.48
C LEU A 10 -5.11 -6.72 7.34
N PRO A 11 -5.04 -7.32 6.12
CA PRO A 11 -5.43 -8.72 5.90
C PRO A 11 -4.67 -9.72 6.77
N TRP A 12 -3.43 -9.41 7.15
CA TRP A 12 -2.58 -10.26 7.99
C TRP A 12 -2.58 -9.90 9.48
N ARG A 13 -3.54 -9.09 9.97
CA ARG A 13 -3.57 -8.59 11.37
C ARG A 13 -3.53 -9.70 12.42
N PHE A 14 -4.10 -10.87 12.13
CA PHE A 14 -4.18 -12.01 13.06
C PHE A 14 -3.21 -13.16 12.72
N ILE A 15 -2.33 -12.97 11.74
CA ILE A 15 -1.38 -14.00 11.31
C ILE A 15 -0.08 -13.84 12.10
N THR A 16 0.31 -14.88 12.83
CA THR A 16 1.56 -14.91 13.61
C THR A 16 2.73 -15.53 12.85
N ASP A 17 2.45 -16.42 11.89
CA ASP A 17 3.47 -17.05 11.06
C ASP A 17 4.05 -16.06 10.05
N ARG A 18 5.38 -15.91 10.06
CA ARG A 18 6.09 -14.94 9.22
C ARG A 18 5.96 -15.24 7.72
N SER A 19 5.97 -16.52 7.33
CA SER A 19 5.86 -16.93 5.93
C SER A 19 4.46 -16.63 5.38
N LEU A 20 3.43 -16.85 6.20
CA LEU A 20 2.05 -16.52 5.84
C LEU A 20 1.82 -15.01 5.77
N VAL A 21 2.43 -14.22 6.66
CA VAL A 21 2.40 -12.75 6.58
C VAL A 21 3.06 -12.25 5.29
N GLN A 22 4.20 -12.83 4.90
CA GLN A 22 4.86 -12.48 3.64
C GLN A 22 3.95 -12.76 2.45
N LYS A 23 3.39 -13.97 2.35
CA LYS A 23 2.48 -14.34 1.27
C LYS A 23 1.27 -13.41 1.21
N ALA A 24 0.66 -13.10 2.35
CA ALA A 24 -0.50 -12.20 2.39
C ALA A 24 -0.16 -10.77 1.93
N LYS A 25 1.08 -10.30 2.14
CA LYS A 25 1.57 -9.02 1.62
C LYS A 25 1.77 -9.05 0.10
N GLU A 26 2.33 -10.13 -0.42
CA GLU A 26 2.50 -10.35 -1.87
C GLU A 26 1.14 -10.42 -2.56
N ASP A 27 0.19 -11.17 -2.00
CA ASP A 27 -1.18 -11.29 -2.51
C ASP A 27 -1.89 -9.94 -2.51
N ALA A 28 -1.82 -9.16 -1.42
CA ALA A 28 -2.41 -7.82 -1.33
C ALA A 28 -1.84 -6.82 -2.34
N ARG A 29 -0.63 -7.09 -2.86
CA ARG A 29 0.03 -6.25 -3.86
C ARG A 29 -0.24 -6.71 -5.30
N THR A 30 -0.77 -7.92 -5.49
CA THR A 30 -0.93 -8.55 -6.81
C THR A 30 -2.35 -9.04 -7.06
N ILE A 31 -2.81 -10.03 -6.29
CA ILE A 31 -4.09 -10.74 -6.50
C ILE A 31 -5.26 -10.00 -5.88
N THR A 32 -5.10 -9.52 -4.64
CA THR A 32 -6.19 -8.93 -3.83
C THR A 32 -6.04 -7.42 -3.69
N LYS A 33 -5.32 -6.78 -4.63
CA LYS A 33 -5.04 -5.34 -4.61
C LYS A 33 -6.32 -4.49 -4.59
N GLU A 34 -7.31 -4.84 -5.41
CA GLU A 34 -8.59 -4.11 -5.45
C GLU A 34 -9.30 -4.17 -4.10
N THR A 35 -9.38 -5.36 -3.49
CA THR A 35 -9.98 -5.55 -2.16
C THR A 35 -9.16 -4.88 -1.06
N PHE A 36 -7.83 -4.84 -1.20
CA PHE A 36 -6.94 -4.20 -0.24
C PHE A 36 -7.17 -2.68 -0.16
N PHE A 37 -7.47 -2.04 -1.30
CA PHE A 37 -7.73 -0.61 -1.40
C PHE A 37 -9.22 -0.22 -1.50
N GLU A 38 -10.16 -1.15 -1.31
CA GLU A 38 -11.60 -0.92 -1.52
C GLU A 38 -12.14 0.34 -0.82
N LYS A 39 -11.64 0.65 0.39
CA LYS A 39 -12.05 1.83 1.18
C LYS A 39 -11.02 2.96 1.18
N CYS A 40 -9.98 2.86 0.34
CA CYS A 40 -8.91 3.84 0.25
C CYS A 40 -9.09 4.74 -0.99
N PRO A 41 -8.55 5.97 -0.96
CA PRO A 41 -8.48 6.80 -2.15
C PRO A 41 -7.66 6.13 -3.28
N LEU A 42 -8.04 6.36 -4.54
CA LEU A 42 -7.34 5.82 -5.72
C LEU A 42 -5.86 6.23 -5.78
N GLN A 43 -5.56 7.39 -5.20
CA GLN A 43 -4.23 7.96 -5.03
C GLN A 43 -3.27 7.01 -4.28
N TYR A 44 -3.78 6.12 -3.43
CA TYR A 44 -2.95 5.16 -2.73
C TYR A 44 -2.37 4.10 -3.69
N ASP A 45 -3.16 3.65 -4.67
CA ASP A 45 -2.64 2.74 -5.69
C ASP A 45 -1.63 3.47 -6.61
N GLN A 46 -1.89 4.73 -6.97
CA GLN A 46 -0.92 5.53 -7.73
C GLN A 46 0.43 5.65 -7.01
N ILE A 47 0.42 5.95 -5.71
CA ILE A 47 1.64 5.99 -4.89
C ILE A 47 2.30 4.61 -4.81
N LEU A 48 1.51 3.54 -4.64
CA LEU A 48 2.04 2.17 -4.60
C LEU A 48 2.75 1.80 -5.90
N GLN A 49 2.19 2.17 -7.06
CA GLN A 49 2.82 1.94 -8.37
C GLN A 49 4.14 2.69 -8.54
N ILE A 50 4.31 3.85 -7.89
CA ILE A 50 5.60 4.56 -7.87
C ILE A 50 6.57 3.81 -6.96
N ILE A 51 6.14 3.43 -5.75
CA ILE A 51 6.97 2.67 -4.80
C ILE A 51 7.44 1.34 -5.40
N ASP A 52 6.59 0.66 -6.18
CA ASP A 52 6.91 -0.59 -6.89
C ASP A 52 8.07 -0.48 -7.89
N LYS A 53 8.36 0.73 -8.37
CA LYS A 53 9.40 0.98 -9.37
C LYS A 53 10.72 1.44 -8.77
N LEU A 54 10.76 1.68 -7.46
CA LEU A 54 11.96 2.17 -6.78
C LEU A 54 12.95 1.02 -6.54
N GLU A 55 14.21 1.32 -6.79
CA GLU A 55 15.34 0.50 -6.40
C GLU A 55 15.77 0.79 -4.95
N PHE A 56 16.60 -0.09 -4.39
CA PHE A 56 17.01 -0.02 -2.98
C PHE A 56 17.76 1.27 -2.61
N ASP A 57 18.57 1.80 -3.53
CA ASP A 57 19.40 3.00 -3.35
C ASP A 57 18.74 4.28 -3.87
N GLU A 58 17.57 4.18 -4.50
CA GLU A 58 16.84 5.34 -4.99
C GLU A 58 16.20 6.14 -3.85
N ILE A 59 16.24 7.46 -4.00
CA ILE A 59 15.54 8.38 -3.10
C ILE A 59 14.08 8.46 -3.56
N PRO A 60 13.09 8.09 -2.73
CA PRO A 60 11.70 8.18 -3.11
C PRO A 60 11.28 9.63 -3.41
N PRO A 61 10.45 9.88 -4.43
CA PRO A 61 10.01 11.22 -4.80
C PRO A 61 8.91 11.74 -3.85
N TYR A 62 9.27 12.05 -2.60
CA TYR A 62 8.33 12.44 -1.55
C TYR A 62 7.46 13.65 -1.92
N ALA A 63 8.02 14.64 -2.63
CA ALA A 63 7.26 15.80 -3.10
C ALA A 63 6.06 15.39 -3.99
N THR A 64 6.27 14.40 -4.86
CA THR A 64 5.21 13.84 -5.71
C THR A 64 4.16 13.13 -4.88
N PHE A 65 4.56 12.36 -3.86
CA PHE A 65 3.61 11.69 -2.97
C PHE A 65 2.70 12.68 -2.24
N TYR A 66 3.25 13.80 -1.75
CA TYR A 66 2.45 14.85 -1.11
C TYR A 66 1.47 15.51 -2.08
N ASN A 67 1.90 15.79 -3.32
CA ASN A 67 1.02 16.35 -4.33
C ASN A 67 -0.16 15.43 -4.63
N ILE A 68 0.11 14.14 -4.84
CA ILE A 68 -0.93 13.12 -5.07
C ILE A 68 -1.88 13.04 -3.87
N LEU A 69 -1.37 13.03 -2.64
CA LEU A 69 -2.21 12.99 -1.44
C LEU A 69 -3.09 14.24 -1.28
N ASN A 70 -2.59 15.41 -1.69
CA ASN A 70 -3.35 16.66 -1.64
C ASN A 70 -4.50 16.71 -2.67
N GLU A 71 -4.48 15.90 -3.71
CA GLU A 71 -5.62 15.78 -4.67
C GLU A 71 -6.84 15.10 -4.05
N VAL A 72 -6.70 14.44 -2.90
CA VAL A 72 -7.80 13.79 -2.17
C VAL A 72 -8.63 14.81 -1.37
N LEU A 73 -8.06 15.98 -1.07
CA LEU A 73 -8.71 17.10 -0.38
C LEU A 73 -9.56 17.94 -1.34
#